data_AF-A0A5J5GAV5-F1
#
_entry.id   AF-A0A5J5GAV5-F1
#
_cell.length_a   1.000
_cell.length_b   1.000
_cell.length_c   1.000
_cell.angle_alpha   90.00
_cell.angle_beta   90.00
_cell.angle_gamma   90.00
#
_symmetry.space_group_name_H-M   'P 1'
#
loop_
_entity.id
_entity.type
_entity.pdbx_description
1 polymer ?
#
loop_
_entity_poly.entity_id
_entity_poly.type
_entity_poly.pdbx_seq_one_letter_code
_entity_poly.pdbx_strand_id
1 'polypeptide(L)'
;MSYQQYGISTQLVERIKTKMKNPPTKERIKGLVNGLGKQELQDAAVVRRLVRNASSILGERLTATQEEGIVRFVIAQKIDPKNTFHLIRLWGMFR
;
A
#
# COMPACT_ATOMS: atom_id res chain seq x y z
N MET A 1 4.86 5.98 14.02
CA MET A 1 5.89 6.08 12.96
C MET A 1 5.25 6.74 11.75
N SER A 2 5.82 7.84 11.27
CA SER A 2 5.29 8.55 10.10
C SER A 2 5.85 7.91 8.82
N TYR A 3 5.03 7.80 7.77
CA TYR A 3 5.43 7.28 6.44
C TYR A 3 6.60 8.07 5.83
N GLN A 4 6.80 9.32 6.24
CA GLN A 4 7.92 10.16 5.83
C GLN A 4 9.28 9.58 6.24
N GLN A 5 9.34 8.86 7.37
CA GLN A 5 10.57 8.19 7.84
C GLN A 5 11.00 7.06 6.91
N TYR A 6 10.11 6.62 6.02
CA TYR A 6 10.34 5.58 5.02
C TYR A 6 10.56 6.17 3.62
N GLY A 7 10.73 7.50 3.48
CA GLY A 7 10.94 8.15 2.19
C GLY A 7 9.68 8.28 1.32
N ILE A 8 8.50 8.07 1.90
CA ILE A 8 7.22 8.20 1.20
C ILE A 8 6.82 9.67 1.19
N SER A 9 6.73 10.28 0.00
CA SER A 9 6.36 11.69 -0.13
C SER A 9 4.87 11.90 0.08
N THR A 10 4.50 13.00 0.73
CA THR A 10 3.10 13.39 0.92
C THR A 10 2.38 13.60 -0.42
N GLN A 11 3.09 14.05 -1.45
CA GLN A 11 2.52 14.20 -2.80
C GLN A 11 2.10 12.87 -3.42
N LEU A 12 2.93 11.82 -3.28
CA LEU A 12 2.60 10.48 -3.78
C LEU A 12 1.31 9.98 -3.12
N VAL A 13 1.19 10.22 -1.82
CA VAL A 13 0.01 9.84 -1.05
C VAL A 13 -1.24 10.56 -1.56
N GLU A 14 -1.20 11.87 -1.74
CA GLU A 14 -2.37 12.63 -2.17
C GLU A 14 -2.86 12.20 -3.56
N ARG A 15 -1.95 11.86 -4.47
CA ARG A 15 -2.30 11.28 -5.77
C ARG A 15 -2.99 9.92 -5.62
N ILE A 16 -2.44 9.05 -4.78
CA ILE A 16 -3.03 7.72 -4.51
C ILE A 16 -4.42 7.87 -3.89
N LYS A 17 -4.59 8.75 -2.90
CA LYS A 17 -5.90 9.04 -2.30
C LYS A 17 -6.92 9.47 -3.34
N THR A 18 -6.54 10.36 -4.24
CA THR A 18 -7.43 10.88 -5.28
C THR A 18 -7.87 9.75 -6.21
N LYS A 19 -6.95 8.86 -6.59
CA LYS A 19 -7.24 7.68 -7.42
C LYS A 19 -8.11 6.65 -6.69
N MET A 20 -7.94 6.49 -5.39
CA MET A 20 -8.76 5.59 -4.56
C MET A 20 -10.21 6.05 -4.36
N LYS A 21 -10.54 7.30 -4.70
CA LYS A 21 -11.93 7.77 -4.76
C LYS A 21 -12.71 7.13 -5.92
N ASN A 22 -12.02 6.63 -6.95
CA ASN A 22 -12.62 5.94 -8.07
C ASN A 22 -13.07 4.52 -7.64
N PRO A 23 -14.37 4.20 -7.60
CA PRO A 23 -14.87 2.93 -7.08
C PRO A 23 -14.32 1.69 -7.82
N PRO A 24 -14.29 1.64 -9.17
CA PRO A 24 -13.60 0.59 -9.91
C PRO A 24 -12.14 0.35 -9.48
N THR A 25 -11.38 1.42 -9.23
CA THR A 25 -9.98 1.32 -8.80
C THR A 25 -9.90 0.70 -7.41
N LYS A 26 -10.76 1.14 -6.50
CA LYS A 26 -10.85 0.61 -5.14
C LYS A 26 -11.18 -0.88 -5.12
N GLU A 27 -12.11 -1.35 -5.94
CA GLU A 27 -12.46 -2.78 -6.01
C GLU A 27 -11.32 -3.64 -6.56
N ARG A 28 -10.59 -3.16 -7.57
CA ARG A 28 -9.39 -3.85 -8.09
C ARG A 28 -8.30 -3.98 -7.02
N ILE A 29 -8.06 -2.91 -6.26
CA ILE A 29 -7.08 -2.92 -5.16
C ILE A 29 -7.53 -3.88 -4.04
N LYS A 30 -8.82 -3.92 -3.70
CA LYS A 30 -9.36 -4.91 -2.76
C LYS A 30 -9.16 -6.34 -3.24
N GLY A 31 -9.33 -6.60 -4.53
CA GLY A 31 -9.08 -7.92 -5.12
C GLY A 31 -7.64 -8.41 -4.90
N LEU A 32 -6.65 -7.52 -4.95
CA LEU A 32 -5.24 -7.88 -4.73
C LEU A 32 -4.92 -8.32 -3.31
N VAL A 33 -5.66 -7.80 -2.33
CA VAL A 33 -5.45 -8.12 -0.91
C VAL A 33 -6.34 -9.24 -0.43
N ASN A 34 -7.36 -9.60 -1.22
CA ASN A 34 -8.28 -10.66 -0.89
C ASN A 34 -7.54 -12.01 -0.96
N GLY A 35 -7.55 -12.75 0.15
CA GLY A 35 -6.84 -14.03 0.28
C GLY A 35 -5.43 -13.95 0.86
N LEU A 36 -4.88 -12.75 1.09
CA LEU A 36 -3.60 -12.62 1.80
C LEU A 36 -3.78 -12.84 3.30
N GLY A 37 -2.92 -13.66 3.88
CA GLY A 37 -2.77 -13.91 5.29
C GLY A 37 -1.72 -13.02 5.95
N LYS A 38 -1.62 -13.13 7.27
CA LYS A 38 -0.71 -12.31 8.09
C LYS A 38 0.75 -12.64 7.80
N GLN A 39 1.04 -13.90 7.51
CA GLN A 39 2.38 -14.38 7.18
C GLN A 39 2.87 -13.80 5.86
N GLU A 40 2.01 -13.75 4.84
CA GLU A 40 2.31 -13.15 3.54
C GLU A 40 2.57 -11.65 3.63
N LEU A 41 1.89 -10.95 4.54
CA LEU A 41 2.13 -9.53 4.82
C LEU A 41 3.40 -9.26 5.66
N GLN A 42 4.08 -10.31 6.14
CA GLN A 42 5.41 -10.20 6.74
C GLN A 42 6.53 -10.56 5.76
N ASP A 43 6.20 -11.15 4.60
CA ASP A 43 7.15 -11.49 3.55
C ASP A 43 7.40 -10.26 2.65
N ALA A 44 8.64 -9.77 2.65
CA ALA A 44 9.05 -8.63 1.85
C ALA A 44 8.88 -8.84 0.34
N ALA A 45 9.04 -10.07 -0.16
CA ALA A 45 8.86 -10.39 -1.58
C ALA A 45 7.39 -10.33 -1.99
N VAL A 46 6.49 -10.83 -1.14
CA VAL A 46 5.04 -10.76 -1.36
C VAL A 46 4.54 -9.32 -1.28
N VAL A 47 4.96 -8.57 -0.26
CA VAL A 47 4.61 -7.16 -0.11
C VAL A 47 5.15 -6.34 -1.29
N ARG A 48 6.36 -6.60 -1.76
CA ARG A 48 6.91 -5.92 -2.95
C ARG A 48 6.09 -6.19 -4.20
N ARG A 49 5.67 -7.44 -4.44
CA ARG A 49 4.75 -7.76 -5.56
C ARG A 49 3.42 -7.04 -5.43
N LEU A 50 2.86 -6.96 -4.22
CA LEU A 50 1.62 -6.26 -3.97
C LEU A 50 1.73 -4.76 -4.25
N VAL A 51 2.80 -4.11 -3.78
CA VAL A 51 3.07 -2.69 -4.04
C VAL A 51 3.19 -2.42 -5.54
N ARG A 52 3.87 -3.30 -6.28
CA ARG A 52 4.03 -3.19 -7.74
C ARG A 52 2.71 -3.38 -8.50
N ASN A 53 1.88 -4.33 -8.07
CA ASN A 53 0.57 -4.55 -8.69
C ASN A 53 -0.38 -3.37 -8.39
N ALA A 54 -0.36 -2.87 -7.15
CA ALA A 54 -1.15 -1.71 -6.74
C ALA A 54 -0.71 -0.44 -7.49
N SER A 55 0.60 -0.21 -7.65
CA SER A 55 1.12 0.94 -8.40
C SER A 55 0.72 0.88 -9.87
N SER A 56 0.71 -0.30 -10.49
CA SER A 56 0.22 -0.50 -11.85
C SER A 56 -1.28 -0.21 -11.99
N ILE A 57 -2.12 -0.63 -11.04
CA ILE A 57 -3.58 -0.35 -11.06
C ILE A 57 -3.85 1.14 -10.88
N LEU A 58 -3.07 1.80 -10.03
CA LEU A 58 -3.15 3.24 -9.79
C LEU A 58 -2.51 4.04 -10.93
N GLY A 59 -1.73 3.42 -11.80
CA GLY A 59 -0.96 4.12 -12.83
C GLY A 59 0.10 5.04 -12.24
N GLU A 60 0.66 4.70 -11.08
CA GLU A 60 1.77 5.41 -10.45
C GLU A 60 3.06 4.64 -10.73
N ARG A 61 4.10 5.33 -11.23
CA ARG A 61 5.43 4.75 -11.39
C ARG A 61 6.23 5.04 -10.13
N LEU A 62 6.49 4.01 -9.35
CA LEU A 62 7.34 4.09 -8.17
C LEU A 62 8.79 3.82 -8.57
N THR A 63 9.73 4.56 -7.97
CA THR A 63 11.16 4.22 -8.06
C THR A 63 11.49 3.05 -7.12
N ALA A 64 12.60 2.35 -7.37
CA ALA A 64 13.03 1.23 -6.54
C ALA A 64 13.15 1.62 -5.04
N THR A 65 13.67 2.82 -4.76
CA THR A 65 13.77 3.36 -3.39
C THR A 65 12.40 3.61 -2.76
N GLN A 66 11.43 4.10 -3.53
CA GLN A 66 10.06 4.30 -3.05
C GLN A 66 9.35 2.98 -2.76
N GLU A 67 9.50 1.99 -3.64
CA GLU A 67 8.96 0.65 -3.42
C GLU A 67 9.53 0.03 -2.14
N GLU A 68 10.85 0.10 -1.95
CA GLU A 68 11.50 -0.43 -0.75
C GLU A 68 11.07 0.30 0.52
N GLY A 69 10.94 1.61 0.48
CA GLY A 69 10.39 2.41 1.57
C GLY A 69 8.98 1.98 1.96
N ILE A 70 8.10 1.78 0.97
CA ILE A 70 6.72 1.32 1.18
C ILE A 70 6.72 -0.10 1.75
N VAL A 71 7.54 -1.02 1.23
CA VAL A 71 7.64 -2.39 1.75
C VAL A 71 8.05 -2.41 3.22
N ARG A 72 9.10 -1.65 3.57
CA ARG A 72 9.56 -1.54 4.97
C ARG A 72 8.49 -0.92 5.87
N PHE A 73 7.76 0.08 5.38
CA PHE A 73 6.64 0.68 6.11
C PHE A 73 5.53 -0.35 6.38
N VAL A 74 5.10 -1.08 5.35
CA VAL A 74 4.04 -2.10 5.45
C VAL A 74 4.42 -3.18 6.48
N ILE A 75 5.64 -3.69 6.43
CA ILE A 75 6.14 -4.70 7.38
C ILE A 75 6.20 -4.13 8.80
N ALA A 76 6.75 -2.92 8.96
CA ALA A 76 6.86 -2.26 10.26
C ALA A 76 5.51 -1.94 10.90
N GLN A 77 4.47 -1.71 10.10
CA GLN A 77 3.09 -1.51 10.57
C GLN A 77 2.40 -2.81 11.03
N LYS A 78 3.01 -4.00 10.82
CA LYS A 78 2.47 -5.31 11.24
C LYS A 78 0.99 -5.50 10.89
N ILE A 79 0.66 -5.27 9.62
CA ILE A 79 -0.73 -5.18 9.13
C ILE A 79 -1.48 -6.51 9.28
N ASP A 80 -2.71 -6.44 9.81
CA ASP A 80 -3.62 -7.58 9.90
C ASP A 80 -4.46 -7.69 8.61
N PRO A 81 -4.43 -8.83 7.90
CA PRO A 81 -5.19 -9.04 6.66
C PRO A 81 -6.71 -9.05 6.84
N LYS A 82 -7.22 -9.39 8.03
CA LYS A 82 -8.67 -9.42 8.30
C LYS A 82 -9.25 -8.04 8.52
N ASN A 83 -8.38 -7.04 8.61
CA ASN A 83 -8.77 -5.66 8.76
C ASN A 83 -8.52 -4.94 7.43
N THR A 84 -9.51 -4.97 6.53
CA THR A 84 -9.52 -4.19 5.26
C THR A 84 -9.20 -2.71 5.52
N PHE A 85 -9.49 -2.25 6.73
CA PHE A 85 -9.16 -0.94 7.27
C PHE A 85 -7.66 -0.70 7.49
N HIS A 86 -6.75 -1.68 7.43
CA HIS A 86 -5.29 -1.49 7.55
C HIS A 86 -4.57 -1.37 6.21
N LEU A 87 -5.07 -2.05 5.18
CA LEU A 87 -4.70 -1.77 3.80
C LEU A 87 -5.34 -0.47 3.30
N ILE A 88 -6.50 -0.10 3.85
CA ILE A 88 -7.10 1.23 3.70
C ILE A 88 -6.47 2.26 4.67
N ARG A 89 -5.98 1.90 5.88
CA ARG A 89 -5.26 2.84 6.81
C ARG A 89 -3.83 3.12 6.42
N LEU A 90 -3.15 2.24 5.67
CA LEU A 90 -1.93 2.59 4.94
C LEU A 90 -2.11 3.87 4.12
N TRP A 91 -3.34 4.13 3.66
CA TRP A 91 -3.71 5.27 2.80
C TRP A 91 -4.76 6.21 3.43
N GLY A 92 -5.27 5.86 4.61
CA GLY A 92 -6.33 6.55 5.36
C GLY A 92 -5.89 7.11 6.71
N MET A 93 -4.63 6.89 7.14
CA MET A 93 -3.99 7.60 8.27
C MET A 93 -3.56 9.03 7.92
N PHE A 94 -3.85 9.50 6.72
CA PHE A 94 -3.64 10.88 6.30
C PHE A 94 -4.92 11.70 6.44
N ARG A 95 -5.55 11.59 7.60
CA ARG A 95 -6.41 12.63 8.13
C ARG A 95 -5.60 13.38 9.19
#